data_AF-A0A931L8B4-F1
#
_entry.id   AF-A0A931L8B4-F1
#
_cell.length_a   1.000
_cell.length_b   1.000
_cell.length_c   1.000
_cell.angle_alpha   90.00
_cell.angle_beta   90.00
_cell.angle_gamma   90.00
#
_symmetry.space_group_name_H-M   'P 1'
#
loop_
_entity.id
_entity.type
_entity.pdbx_description
1 polymer ?
#
loop_
_entity_poly.entity_id
_entity_poly.type
_entity_poly.pdbx_seq_one_letter_code
_entity_poly.pdbx_strand_id
1 'polypeptide(L)'
;MTAARAPAVREEAGKGTRMGAVRTVGFWLAAVMGALQAVNAVRAFADPGGFAAYMGLPLADATDASFVYVYGLRTAFIAVLIGFFLIRGGMEALSLMAMAAILMPVGDAILTWRAGAEPATIARHALIAVYVLVAFVFLRRGARRLEGEGAA
;
A
#
# COMPACT_ATOMS: atom_id res chain seq x y z
N MET A 1 -6.19 -48.14 0.10
CA MET A 1 -6.09 -47.14 -0.99
C MET A 1 -7.23 -46.15 -0.82
N THR A 2 -6.99 -45.03 -0.14
CA THR A 2 -8.02 -44.04 0.20
C THR A 2 -7.86 -42.85 -0.74
N ALA A 3 -8.79 -42.69 -1.68
CA ALA A 3 -8.72 -41.67 -2.71
C ALA A 3 -9.02 -40.28 -2.11
N ALA A 4 -8.01 -39.42 -2.11
CA ALA A 4 -8.13 -37.99 -1.84
C ALA A 4 -8.95 -37.32 -2.94
N ARG A 5 -10.19 -36.91 -2.64
CA ARG A 5 -11.02 -36.05 -3.49
C ARG A 5 -11.39 -34.79 -2.71
N ALA A 6 -10.57 -33.74 -2.80
CA ALA A 6 -10.90 -32.41 -2.27
C ALA A 6 -10.17 -31.17 -2.88
N PRO A 7 -9.68 -31.12 -4.15
CA PRO A 7 -9.14 -29.86 -4.68
C PRO A 7 -10.17 -28.92 -5.35
N ALA A 8 -11.19 -29.46 -6.04
CA ALA A 8 -12.01 -28.67 -6.97
C ALA A 8 -12.93 -27.62 -6.30
N VAL A 9 -13.51 -27.92 -5.14
CA VAL A 9 -14.48 -27.02 -4.47
C VAL A 9 -13.80 -25.76 -3.90
N ARG A 10 -12.54 -25.86 -3.47
CA ARG A 10 -11.77 -24.71 -2.95
C ARG A 10 -11.36 -23.73 -4.05
N GLU A 11 -11.16 -24.23 -5.26
CA GLU A 11 -10.68 -23.43 -6.39
C GLU A 11 -11.78 -22.54 -6.98
N GLU A 12 -12.98 -23.08 -7.13
CA GLU A 12 -14.19 -22.36 -7.57
C GLU A 12 -14.56 -21.21 -6.60
N ALA A 13 -14.56 -21.48 -5.29
CA ALA A 13 -14.86 -20.48 -4.25
C ALA A 13 -13.83 -19.33 -4.21
N GLY A 14 -12.54 -19.64 -4.44
CA GLY A 14 -11.49 -18.64 -4.54
C GLY A 14 -11.57 -17.78 -5.81
N LYS A 15 -12.21 -18.26 -6.87
CA LYS A 15 -12.42 -17.50 -8.12
C LYS A 15 -13.56 -16.49 -7.99
N GLY A 16 -14.68 -16.89 -7.36
CA GLY A 16 -15.82 -16.00 -7.10
C GLY A 16 -15.44 -14.79 -6.23
N THR A 17 -14.72 -15.03 -5.14
CA THR A 17 -14.24 -13.98 -4.22
C THR A 17 -13.32 -12.97 -4.92
N ARG A 18 -12.46 -13.44 -5.84
CA ARG A 18 -11.55 -12.58 -6.62
C ARG A 18 -12.32 -11.67 -7.60
N MET A 19 -13.30 -12.20 -8.32
CA MET A 19 -14.14 -11.39 -9.22
C MET A 19 -14.96 -10.35 -8.46
N GLY A 20 -15.46 -10.68 -7.27
CA GLY A 20 -16.14 -9.72 -6.40
C GLY A 20 -15.21 -8.58 -5.95
N ALA A 21 -13.98 -8.92 -5.53
CA ALA A 21 -13.01 -7.94 -5.04
C ALA A 21 -12.64 -6.88 -6.09
N VAL A 22 -12.37 -7.28 -7.34
CA VAL A 22 -11.98 -6.37 -8.44
C VAL A 22 -13.05 -5.31 -8.73
N ARG A 23 -14.31 -5.59 -8.39
CA ARG A 23 -15.43 -4.65 -8.60
C ARG A 23 -15.55 -3.60 -7.48
N THR A 24 -14.74 -3.70 -6.43
CA THR A 24 -14.80 -2.76 -5.30
C THR A 24 -13.89 -1.55 -5.53
N VAL A 25 -14.33 -0.38 -5.07
CA VAL A 25 -13.50 0.84 -5.08
C VAL A 25 -12.23 0.65 -4.25
N GLY A 26 -12.31 -0.06 -3.13
CA GLY A 26 -11.16 -0.33 -2.26
C GLY A 26 -10.04 -1.08 -2.97
N PHE A 27 -10.37 -2.03 -3.86
CA PHE A 27 -9.40 -2.78 -4.64
C PHE A 27 -8.57 -1.84 -5.52
N TRP A 28 -9.22 -0.94 -6.26
CA TRP A 28 -8.54 -0.01 -7.15
C TRP A 28 -7.72 1.04 -6.39
N LEU A 29 -8.21 1.52 -5.25
CA LEU A 29 -7.44 2.41 -4.38
C LEU A 29 -6.17 1.73 -3.85
N ALA A 30 -6.26 0.46 -3.44
CA ALA A 30 -5.09 -0.31 -3.05
C ALA A 30 -4.15 -0.58 -4.23
N ALA A 31 -4.67 -0.88 -5.42
CA ALA A 31 -3.86 -1.10 -6.62
C ALA A 31 -3.06 0.14 -7.00
N VAL A 32 -3.68 1.32 -6.99
CA VAL A 32 -3.00 2.60 -7.22
C VAL A 32 -1.92 2.84 -6.17
N MET A 33 -2.21 2.60 -4.89
CA MET A 33 -1.20 2.72 -3.83
C MET A 33 -0.03 1.76 -4.03
N GLY A 34 -0.29 0.49 -4.35
CA GLY A 34 0.73 -0.50 -4.65
C GLY A 34 1.64 -0.08 -5.82
N ALA A 35 1.04 0.45 -6.89
CA ALA A 35 1.78 0.98 -8.04
C ALA A 35 2.64 2.19 -7.67
N LEU A 36 2.10 3.15 -6.90
CA LEU A 36 2.85 4.31 -6.43
C LEU A 36 4.05 3.90 -5.56
N GLN A 37 3.87 2.91 -4.68
CA GLN A 37 4.96 2.38 -3.87
C GLN A 37 6.01 1.67 -4.72
N ALA A 38 5.62 0.89 -5.73
CA ALA A 38 6.57 0.28 -6.66
C ALA A 38 7.40 1.35 -7.40
N VAL A 39 6.76 2.41 -7.90
CA VAL A 39 7.44 3.53 -8.56
C VAL A 39 8.39 4.26 -7.60
N ASN A 40 7.95 4.55 -6.39
CA ASN A 40 8.79 5.23 -5.40
C ASN A 40 9.97 4.36 -4.94
N ALA A 41 9.80 3.05 -4.84
CA ALA A 41 10.90 2.13 -4.57
C ALA A 41 11.96 2.20 -5.68
N VAL A 42 11.54 2.13 -6.95
CA VAL A 42 12.45 2.27 -8.09
C VAL A 42 13.18 3.61 -8.06
N ARG A 43 12.47 4.71 -7.81
CA ARG A 43 13.07 6.06 -7.72
C ARG A 43 14.09 6.16 -6.60
N ALA A 44 13.78 5.63 -5.42
CA ALA A 44 14.70 5.65 -4.27
C ALA A 44 16.00 4.88 -4.53
N PHE A 45 15.95 3.78 -5.31
CA PHE A 45 17.15 3.03 -5.68
C PHE A 45 17.91 3.64 -6.87
N ALA A 46 17.20 4.19 -7.85
CA ALA A 46 17.79 4.73 -9.07
C ALA A 46 18.45 6.10 -8.87
N ASP A 47 17.82 6.98 -8.09
CA ASP A 47 18.31 8.32 -7.78
C ASP A 47 17.95 8.69 -6.33
N PRO A 48 18.73 8.22 -5.34
CA PRO A 48 18.42 8.45 -3.93
C PRO A 48 18.46 9.94 -3.56
N GLY A 49 19.38 10.72 -4.15
CA GLY A 49 19.51 12.14 -3.88
C GLY A 49 18.29 12.93 -4.40
N GLY A 50 17.92 12.73 -5.67
CA GLY A 50 16.74 13.37 -6.25
C GLY A 50 15.44 12.90 -5.60
N PHE A 51 15.35 11.62 -5.20
CA PHE A 51 14.21 11.13 -4.44
C PHE A 51 14.09 11.82 -3.07
N ALA A 52 15.18 11.92 -2.31
CA ALA A 52 15.19 12.56 -1.00
C ALA A 52 14.81 14.05 -1.08
N ALA A 53 15.35 14.78 -2.07
CA ALA A 53 14.96 16.16 -2.36
C ALA A 53 13.47 16.28 -2.71
N TYR A 54 12.95 15.40 -3.57
CA TYR A 54 11.52 15.36 -3.92
C TYR A 54 10.61 15.10 -2.71
N MET A 55 11.08 14.33 -1.73
CA MET A 55 10.37 14.02 -0.49
C MET A 55 10.48 15.13 0.57
N GLY A 56 11.26 16.19 0.32
CA GLY A 56 11.43 17.33 1.21
C GLY A 56 12.52 17.16 2.27
N LEU A 57 13.39 16.15 2.09
CA LEU A 57 14.50 15.85 3.00
C LEU A 57 15.77 15.65 2.16
N PRO A 58 16.32 16.70 1.52
CA PRO A 58 17.53 16.57 0.71
C PRO A 58 18.69 16.05 1.56
N LEU A 59 19.54 15.21 0.95
CA LEU A 59 20.71 14.66 1.62
C LEU A 59 21.73 15.76 1.90
N ALA A 60 22.29 15.75 3.10
CA ALA A 60 23.38 16.65 3.47
C ALA A 60 24.72 16.10 2.93
N ASP A 61 24.91 14.78 2.99
CA ASP A 61 26.05 14.07 2.43
C ASP A 61 25.60 12.89 1.55
N ALA A 62 26.41 12.54 0.54
CA ALA A 62 26.18 11.34 -0.28
C ALA A 62 26.17 10.04 0.55
N THR A 63 26.88 9.98 1.69
CA THR A 63 26.87 8.83 2.59
C THR A 63 25.49 8.56 3.21
N ASP A 64 24.63 9.57 3.29
CA ASP A 64 23.28 9.48 3.84
C ASP A 64 22.30 8.74 2.90
N ALA A 65 22.71 8.46 1.66
CA ALA A 65 21.91 7.72 0.68
C ALA A 65 21.48 6.34 1.21
N SER A 66 22.23 5.77 2.17
CA SER A 66 21.87 4.51 2.84
C SER A 66 20.48 4.57 3.49
N PHE A 67 20.09 5.70 4.09
CA PHE A 67 18.75 5.87 4.65
C PHE A 67 17.67 5.88 3.58
N VAL A 68 17.98 6.41 2.39
CA VAL A 68 17.07 6.40 1.24
C VAL A 68 16.89 4.99 0.70
N TYR A 69 17.94 4.17 0.67
CA TYR A 69 17.83 2.76 0.27
C TYR A 69 17.00 1.95 1.27
N VAL A 70 17.12 2.20 2.58
CA VAL A 70 16.25 1.59 3.60
C VAL A 70 14.79 2.00 3.37
N TYR A 71 14.55 3.28 3.07
CA TYR A 71 13.23 3.75 2.68
C TYR A 71 12.72 3.02 1.42
N GLY A 72 13.55 2.91 0.39
CA GLY A 72 13.24 2.22 -0.87
C GLY A 72 12.86 0.76 -0.64
N LEU A 73 13.61 0.04 0.20
CA LEU A 73 13.33 -1.36 0.56
C LEU A 73 11.98 -1.51 1.26
N ARG A 74 11.69 -0.67 2.25
CA ARG A 74 10.38 -0.64 2.92
C ARG A 74 9.24 -0.37 1.94
N THR A 75 9.46 0.56 1.02
CA THR A 75 8.47 0.91 -0.01
C THR A 75 8.23 -0.26 -0.97
N ALA A 76 9.29 -0.96 -1.39
CA ALA A 76 9.19 -2.16 -2.21
C ALA A 76 8.45 -3.28 -1.47
N PHE A 77 8.75 -3.49 -0.20
CA PHE A 77 8.07 -4.48 0.65
C PHE A 77 6.56 -4.21 0.74
N ILE A 78 6.16 -2.96 0.96
CA ILE A 78 4.75 -2.56 0.97
C ILE A 78 4.09 -2.83 -0.40
N ALA A 79 4.75 -2.46 -1.49
CA ALA A 79 4.23 -2.71 -2.84
C ALA A 79 3.99 -4.20 -3.10
N VAL A 80 4.95 -5.06 -2.71
CA VAL A 80 4.85 -6.51 -2.83
C VAL A 80 3.71 -7.07 -1.98
N LEU A 81 3.57 -6.64 -0.72
CA LEU A 81 2.47 -7.10 0.13
C LEU A 81 1.11 -6.68 -0.41
N ILE A 82 0.97 -5.44 -0.88
CA ILE A 82 -0.27 -4.97 -1.51
C ILE A 82 -0.60 -5.83 -2.72
N GLY A 83 0.37 -6.04 -3.63
CA GLY A 83 0.19 -6.88 -4.81
C GLY A 83 -0.21 -8.32 -4.45
N PHE A 84 0.45 -8.91 -3.46
CA PHE A 84 0.15 -10.25 -2.97
C PHE A 84 -1.30 -10.35 -2.47
N PHE A 85 -1.76 -9.43 -1.62
CA PHE A 85 -3.12 -9.47 -1.11
C PHE A 85 -4.17 -9.13 -2.17
N LEU A 86 -3.87 -8.25 -3.13
CA LEU A 86 -4.76 -8.00 -4.27
C LEU A 86 -4.97 -9.27 -5.11
N ILE A 87 -3.88 -9.98 -5.43
CA ILE A 87 -3.94 -11.25 -6.18
C ILE A 87 -4.75 -12.31 -5.43
N ARG A 88 -4.63 -12.33 -4.10
CA ARG A 88 -5.34 -13.27 -3.22
C ARG A 88 -6.77 -12.83 -2.86
N GLY A 89 -7.20 -11.63 -3.24
CA GLY A 89 -8.49 -11.07 -2.81
C GLY A 89 -8.56 -10.74 -1.30
N GLY A 90 -7.41 -10.55 -0.64
CA GLY A 90 -7.29 -10.31 0.80
C GLY A 90 -7.68 -8.91 1.24
N MET A 91 -8.94 -8.53 1.02
CA MET A 91 -9.45 -7.17 1.28
C MET A 91 -9.38 -6.77 2.75
N GLU A 92 -9.61 -7.72 3.66
CA GLU A 92 -9.48 -7.46 5.10
C GLU A 92 -8.03 -7.15 5.49
N ALA A 93 -7.07 -7.97 5.03
CA ALA A 93 -5.66 -7.74 5.28
C ALA A 93 -5.19 -6.38 4.73
N LEU A 94 -5.60 -6.04 3.50
CA LEU A 94 -5.34 -4.72 2.91
C LEU A 94 -5.93 -3.59 3.75
N SER A 95 -7.13 -3.77 4.32
CA SER A 95 -7.74 -2.76 5.18
C SER A 95 -6.93 -2.54 6.47
N LEU A 96 -6.51 -3.59 7.15
CA LEU A 96 -5.71 -3.49 8.38
C LEU A 96 -4.34 -2.87 8.08
N MET A 97 -3.72 -3.26 6.96
CA MET A 97 -2.49 -2.65 6.48
C MET A 97 -2.68 -1.16 6.21
N ALA A 98 -3.74 -0.76 5.51
CA ALA A 98 -4.01 0.65 5.23
C ALA A 98 -4.19 1.45 6.51
N MET A 99 -4.92 0.93 7.49
CA MET A 99 -5.10 1.56 8.80
C MET A 99 -3.75 1.80 9.51
N ALA A 100 -2.90 0.78 9.57
CA ALA A 100 -1.56 0.91 10.17
C ALA A 100 -0.67 1.86 9.37
N ALA A 101 -0.79 1.84 8.04
CA ALA A 101 0.05 2.62 7.14
C ALA A 101 -0.17 4.13 7.24
N ILE A 102 -1.30 4.61 7.80
CA ILE A 102 -1.55 6.04 8.04
C ILE A 102 -0.42 6.69 8.85
N LEU A 103 0.23 5.94 9.74
CA LEU A 103 1.34 6.44 10.55
C LEU A 103 2.49 6.98 9.71
N MET A 104 2.76 6.39 8.53
CA MET A 104 3.86 6.80 7.66
C MET A 104 3.68 8.21 7.09
N PRO A 105 2.64 8.52 6.28
CA PRO A 105 2.47 9.85 5.71
C PRO A 105 2.17 10.93 6.76
N VAL A 106 1.61 10.58 7.92
CA VAL A 106 1.50 11.52 9.06
C VAL A 106 2.89 11.84 9.62
N GLY A 107 3.71 10.82 9.84
CA GLY A 107 5.11 10.99 10.24
C GLY A 107 5.90 11.81 9.23
N ASP A 108 5.74 11.52 7.94
CA ASP A 108 6.42 12.22 6.85
C ASP A 108 6.03 13.70 6.81
N ALA A 109 4.74 14.03 6.99
CA ALA A 109 4.28 15.41 7.07
C ALA A 109 4.90 16.16 8.26
N ILE A 110 4.98 15.51 9.44
CA ILE A 110 5.59 16.11 10.64
C ILE A 110 7.10 16.31 10.44
N LEU A 111 7.80 15.31 9.92
CA LEU A 111 9.25 15.35 9.74
C LEU A 111 9.65 16.40 8.70
N THR A 112 8.94 16.46 7.57
CA THR A 112 9.20 17.47 6.53
C THR A 112 8.87 18.88 6.99
N TRP A 113 7.80 19.06 7.77
CA TRP A 113 7.50 20.35 8.40
C TRP A 113 8.62 20.79 9.36
N ARG A 114 9.11 19.90 10.22
CA ARG A 114 10.22 20.19 11.15
C ARG A 114 11.53 20.48 10.42
N ALA A 115 11.74 19.88 9.25
CA ALA A 115 12.90 20.11 8.41
C ALA A 115 12.81 21.40 7.57
N GLY A 116 11.69 22.14 7.64
CA GLY A 116 11.51 23.38 6.87
C GLY A 116 11.27 23.14 5.38
N ALA A 117 10.69 21.99 5.00
CA ALA A 117 10.36 21.69 3.61
C ALA A 117 9.31 22.65 3.04
N GLU A 118 9.24 22.74 1.72
CA GLU A 118 8.25 23.55 1.02
C GLU A 118 6.80 23.16 1.41
N PRO A 119 5.88 24.12 1.59
CA PRO A 119 4.49 23.84 1.95
C PRO A 119 3.78 22.82 1.05
N ALA A 120 4.09 22.82 -0.25
CA ALA A 120 3.55 21.86 -1.21
C ALA A 120 3.93 20.41 -0.88
N THR A 121 5.15 20.18 -0.37
CA THR A 121 5.64 18.86 0.02
C THR A 121 4.98 18.37 1.30
N ILE A 122 4.81 19.25 2.30
CA ILE A 122 4.08 18.93 3.54
C ILE A 122 2.62 18.59 3.20
N ALA A 123 1.99 19.40 2.36
CA ALA A 123 0.61 19.17 1.90
C ALA A 123 0.47 17.84 1.16
N ARG A 124 1.44 17.46 0.32
CA ARG A 124 1.46 16.15 -0.35
C ARG A 124 1.40 15.01 0.65
N HIS A 125 2.22 15.03 1.69
CA HIS A 125 2.22 13.97 2.73
C HIS A 125 0.89 13.93 3.48
N ALA A 126 0.33 15.08 3.84
CA ALA A 126 -1.00 15.15 4.45
C ALA A 126 -2.10 14.58 3.54
N LEU A 127 -2.06 14.89 2.25
CA LEU A 127 -3.00 14.34 1.26
C LEU A 127 -2.85 12.83 1.09
N ILE A 128 -1.63 12.29 1.14
CA ILE A 128 -1.40 10.84 1.13
C ILE A 128 -1.99 10.21 2.40
N ALA A 129 -1.87 10.83 3.57
CA ALA A 129 -2.50 10.33 4.80
C ALA A 129 -4.03 10.26 4.67
N VAL A 130 -4.65 11.31 4.11
CA VAL A 130 -6.10 11.34 3.81
C VAL A 130 -6.46 10.24 2.80
N TYR A 131 -5.69 10.10 1.73
CA TYR A 131 -5.90 9.05 0.74
C TYR A 131 -5.88 7.65 1.37
N VAL A 132 -4.88 7.35 2.20
CA VAL A 132 -4.75 6.05 2.87
C VAL A 132 -5.94 5.80 3.81
N LEU A 133 -6.41 6.83 4.52
CA LEU A 133 -7.62 6.73 5.36
C LEU A 133 -8.87 6.43 4.51
N VAL A 134 -9.03 7.10 3.37
CA VAL A 134 -10.13 6.82 2.43
C VAL A 134 -10.03 5.38 1.90
N ALA A 135 -8.84 4.95 1.49
CA ALA A 135 -8.59 3.57 1.04
C ALA A 135 -8.96 2.55 2.13
N PHE A 136 -8.57 2.78 3.38
CA PHE A 136 -8.97 1.95 4.52
C PHE A 136 -10.48 1.79 4.62
N VAL A 137 -11.23 2.90 4.58
CA VAL A 137 -12.70 2.88 4.69
C VAL A 137 -13.33 2.05 3.57
N PHE A 138 -12.88 2.23 2.33
CA PHE A 138 -13.42 1.49 1.18
C PHE A 138 -12.99 0.01 1.16
N LEU A 139 -11.76 -0.30 1.57
CA LEU A 139 -11.28 -1.68 1.73
C LEU A 139 -12.08 -2.42 2.81
N ARG A 140 -12.31 -1.78 3.96
CA ARG A 140 -13.09 -2.37 5.07
C ARG A 140 -14.54 -2.59 4.67
N ARG A 141 -15.15 -1.67 3.93
CA ARG A 141 -16.49 -1.85 3.35
C ARG A 141 -16.52 -2.98 2.31
N GLY A 142 -15.51 -3.08 1.46
CA GLY A 142 -15.37 -4.15 0.47
C GLY A 142 -15.26 -5.53 1.13
N ALA A 143 -14.39 -5.67 2.14
CA ALA A 143 -14.20 -6.91 2.88
C ALA A 143 -15.52 -7.43 3.48
N ARG A 144 -16.26 -6.57 4.21
CA ARG A 144 -17.55 -6.92 4.82
C ARG A 144 -18.61 -7.35 3.81
N ARG A 145 -18.62 -6.77 2.60
CA ARG A 145 -19.57 -7.16 1.54
C ARG A 145 -19.27 -8.57 1.03
N LEU A 146 -18.00 -8.87 0.78
CA LEU A 146 -17.57 -10.19 0.29
C LEU A 146 -17.78 -11.30 1.33
N GLU A 147 -17.62 -10.99 2.62
CA GLU A 147 -17.95 -11.91 3.72
C GLU A 147 -19.46 -12.22 3.75
N GLY A 148 -20.31 -11.21 3.57
CA GLY A 148 -21.77 -11.39 3.53
C GLY A 148 -22.27 -12.18 2.31
N GLU A 149 -21.64 -11.98 1.14
CA GLU A 149 -21.94 -12.74 -0.08
C GLU A 149 -21.50 -14.21 0.00
N GLY A 150 -20.47 -14.53 0.79
CA GLY A 150 -20.02 -15.91 1.00
C GLY A 150 -20.80 -16.68 2.07
N ALA A 151 -21.63 -16.00 2.85
CA ALA A 151 -22.45 -16.60 3.91
C ALA A 151 -23.91 -16.85 3.50
N ALA A 152 -24.32 -16.35 2.31
CA ALA A 152 -25.65 -16.52 1.72
C ALA A 152 -25.64 -17.62 0.64
#